data_AF-A0A948C5Y7-F1
#
_entry.id   AF-A0A948C5Y7-F1
#
_cell.length_a   1.000
_cell.length_b   1.000
_cell.length_c   1.000
_cell.angle_alpha   90.00
_cell.angle_beta   90.00
_cell.angle_gamma   90.00
#
_symmetry.space_group_name_H-M   'P 1'
#
loop_
_entity.id
_entity.type
_entity.pdbx_description
1 polymer ?
#
loop_
_entity_poly.entity_id
_entity_poly.type
_entity_poly.pdbx_seq_one_letter_code
_entity_poly.pdbx_strand_id
1 'polypeptide(L)'
;MAKIYEEYQKDLENANSLDFDDLLLLPFLLFKKHPETLKKWQQKFDYILVDEAQDTNWIQFELIKMLSIENANVTMIGDDFQSIYGWR
;
A
#
# COMPACT_ATOMS: atom_id res chain seq x y z
N MET A 1 -5.55 1.29 -24.91
CA MET A 1 -5.03 0.93 -23.56
C MET A 1 -6.13 0.95 -22.52
N ALA A 2 -6.81 2.09 -22.27
CA ALA A 2 -7.88 2.19 -21.26
C ALA A 2 -8.98 1.12 -21.37
N LYS A 3 -9.53 0.89 -22.58
CA LYS A 3 -10.56 -0.15 -22.78
C LYS A 3 -10.09 -1.57 -22.43
N ILE A 4 -8.86 -1.91 -22.78
CA ILE A 4 -8.27 -3.23 -22.47
C ILE A 4 -8.06 -3.36 -20.96
N TYR A 5 -7.60 -2.30 -20.31
CA TYR A 5 -7.44 -2.27 -18.86
C TYR A 5 -8.78 -2.44 -18.13
N GLU A 6 -9.83 -1.76 -18.58
CA GLU A 6 -11.18 -1.93 -18.01
C GLU A 6 -11.73 -3.34 -18.18
N GLU A 7 -11.51 -3.98 -19.33
CA GLU A 7 -11.91 -5.37 -19.56
C GLU A 7 -11.11 -6.33 -18.67
N TYR A 8 -9.79 -6.13 -18.57
CA TYR A 8 -8.92 -6.89 -17.66
C TYR A 8 -9.37 -6.79 -16.19
N GLN A 9 -9.66 -5.58 -15.71
CA GLN A 9 -10.14 -5.36 -14.35
C GLN A 9 -11.49 -6.05 -14.10
N LYS A 10 -12.41 -6.01 -15.07
CA LYS A 10 -13.68 -6.75 -14.97
C LYS A 10 -13.47 -8.26 -14.92
N ASP A 11 -12.53 -8.79 -15.70
CA ASP A 11 -12.23 -10.22 -15.70
C ASP A 11 -11.64 -10.68 -14.36
N LEU A 12 -10.76 -9.88 -13.76
CA LEU A 12 -10.24 -10.10 -12.41
C LEU A 12 -11.37 -10.12 -11.37
N GLU A 13 -12.26 -9.12 -11.39
CA GLU A 13 -13.41 -9.03 -10.50
C GLU A 13 -14.35 -10.25 -10.65
N ASN A 14 -14.68 -10.62 -11.89
CA ASN A 14 -15.53 -11.77 -12.18
C ASN A 14 -14.90 -13.09 -11.71
N ALA A 15 -13.58 -13.20 -11.77
CA ALA A 15 -12.83 -14.34 -11.29
C ALA A 15 -12.55 -14.30 -9.77
N ASN A 16 -13.00 -13.24 -9.06
CA ASN A 16 -12.67 -12.97 -7.67
C ASN A 16 -11.16 -13.09 -7.40
N SER A 17 -10.36 -12.56 -8.33
CA SER A 17 -8.90 -12.65 -8.37
C SER A 17 -8.30 -11.25 -8.23
N LEU A 18 -7.06 -11.19 -7.74
CA LEU A 18 -6.32 -9.95 -7.51
C LEU A 18 -4.95 -10.05 -8.15
N ASP A 19 -4.47 -8.96 -8.74
CA ASP A 19 -3.07 -8.82 -9.12
C ASP A 19 -2.23 -8.14 -8.02
N PHE A 20 -0.94 -7.94 -8.28
CA PHE A 20 -0.03 -7.39 -7.28
C PHE A 20 -0.32 -5.93 -6.91
N ASP A 21 -0.82 -5.12 -7.85
CA ASP A 21 -1.12 -3.72 -7.58
C ASP A 21 -2.42 -3.61 -6.77
N ASP A 22 -3.38 -4.51 -7.02
CA ASP A 22 -4.61 -4.63 -6.24
C ASP A 22 -4.35 -4.93 -4.76
N LEU A 23 -3.30 -5.71 -4.45
CA LEU A 23 -2.90 -6.01 -3.08
C LEU A 23 -2.46 -4.77 -2.29
N LEU A 24 -2.15 -3.66 -2.95
CA LEU A 24 -1.87 -2.37 -2.31
C LEU A 24 -3.07 -1.42 -2.45
N LEU A 25 -3.69 -1.37 -3.62
CA LEU A 25 -4.78 -0.45 -3.91
C LEU A 25 -6.04 -0.75 -3.11
N LEU A 26 -6.43 -2.02 -3.03
CA LEU A 26 -7.67 -2.38 -2.34
C LEU A 26 -7.59 -2.16 -0.83
N PRO A 27 -6.51 -2.51 -0.10
CA PRO A 27 -6.37 -2.12 1.30
C PRO A 27 -6.40 -0.61 1.53
N PHE A 28 -5.78 0.17 0.64
CA PHE A 28 -5.78 1.63 0.73
C PHE A 28 -7.21 2.19 0.60
N LEU A 29 -7.97 1.72 -0.39
CA LEU A 29 -9.37 2.11 -0.59
C LEU A 29 -10.25 1.62 0.57
N LEU A 30 -10.01 0.40 1.05
CA LEU A 30 -10.72 -0.18 2.20
C LEU A 30 -10.53 0.70 3.43
N PHE A 31 -9.30 1.07 3.79
CA PHE A 31 -9.04 1.92 4.95
C PHE A 31 -9.64 3.31 4.83
N LYS A 32 -9.72 3.88 3.61
CA LYS A 32 -10.41 5.15 3.38
C LYS A 32 -11.92 5.06 3.57
N LYS A 33 -12.53 3.95 3.15
CA LYS A 33 -13.98 3.75 3.22
C LYS A 33 -14.44 3.24 4.58
N HIS A 34 -13.59 2.51 5.30
CA HIS A 34 -13.87 1.80 6.54
C HIS A 34 -12.85 2.18 7.63
N PRO A 35 -12.96 3.39 8.22
CA PRO A 35 -12.01 3.87 9.23
C PRO A 35 -11.97 2.99 10.49
N GLU A 36 -13.04 2.28 10.82
CA GLU A 36 -13.07 1.28 11.90
C GLU A 36 -12.12 0.11 11.64
N THR A 37 -11.99 -0.30 10.37
CA THR A 37 -11.05 -1.35 9.97
C THR A 37 -9.63 -0.83 10.07
N LEU A 38 -9.36 0.41 9.61
CA LEU A 38 -8.06 1.05 9.77
C LEU A 38 -7.67 1.14 11.26
N LYS A 39 -8.58 1.60 12.12
CA LYS A 39 -8.32 1.76 13.56
C LYS A 39 -7.91 0.45 14.22
N LYS A 40 -8.57 -0.67 13.86
CA LYS A 40 -8.17 -2.00 14.33
C LYS A 40 -6.70 -2.32 13.99
N TRP A 41 -6.23 -1.92 12.82
CA TRP A 41 -4.83 -2.15 12.41
C TRP A 41 -3.87 -1.14 13.03
N GLN A 42 -4.24 0.13 13.17
CA GLN A 42 -3.46 1.13 13.89
C GLN A 42 -3.20 0.72 15.34
N GLN A 43 -4.19 0.12 16.00
CA GLN A 43 -4.06 -0.42 17.36
C GLN A 43 -3.20 -1.68 17.47
N LYS A 44 -2.89 -2.33 16.35
CA LYS A 44 -2.11 -3.56 16.32
C LYS A 44 -0.61 -3.30 16.18
N PHE A 45 -0.24 -2.16 15.58
CA PHE A 45 1.15 -1.85 15.27
C PHE A 45 1.65 -0.68 16.11
N ASP A 46 2.31 -1.00 17.23
CA ASP A 46 2.98 0.01 18.06
C ASP A 46 4.30 0.52 17.43
N TYR A 47 4.91 -0.30 16.56
CA TYR A 47 6.15 -0.03 15.86
C TYR A 47 6.08 -0.53 14.42
N ILE A 48 6.54 0.28 13.47
CA ILE A 48 6.60 -0.06 12.05
C ILE A 48 8.04 0.16 11.59
N LEU A 49 8.68 -0.92 11.12
CA LEU A 49 10.00 -0.88 10.50
C LEU A 49 9.84 -1.09 9.00
N VAL A 50 10.37 -0.17 8.21
CA VAL A 50 10.37 -0.22 6.74
C VAL A 50 11.82 -0.28 6.29
N ASP A 51 12.18 -1.32 5.57
CA ASP A 51 13.48 -1.48 4.94
C ASP A 51 13.37 -1.10 3.45
N GLU A 52 14.50 -0.81 2.81
CA GLU A 52 14.58 -0.36 1.41
C GLU A 52 13.63 0.81 1.10
N ALA A 53 13.55 1.79 2.01
CA ALA A 53 12.63 2.90 1.93
C ALA A 53 12.81 3.75 0.65
N GLN A 54 14.01 3.76 0.06
CA GLN A 54 14.30 4.45 -1.20
C GLN A 54 13.54 3.89 -2.42
N ASP A 55 13.04 2.66 -2.34
CA ASP A 55 12.29 2.00 -3.41
C ASP A 55 10.77 1.99 -3.16
N THR A 56 10.30 2.70 -2.12
CA THR A 56 8.89 2.78 -1.76
C THR A 56 8.12 3.68 -2.73
N ASN A 57 7.03 3.17 -3.31
CA ASN A 57 6.15 3.95 -4.18
C ASN A 57 5.09 4.73 -3.37
N TRP A 58 4.34 5.60 -4.05
CA TRP A 58 3.35 6.47 -3.40
C TRP A 58 2.30 5.71 -2.59
N ILE A 59 1.76 4.59 -3.10
CA ILE A 59 0.69 3.88 -2.41
C ILE A 59 1.19 3.12 -1.18
N GLN A 60 2.39 2.56 -1.25
CA GLN A 60 3.07 1.95 -0.11
C GLN A 60 3.32 2.99 0.98
N PHE A 61 3.83 4.16 0.61
CA PHE A 61 4.04 5.27 1.54
C PHE A 61 2.74 5.71 2.22
N GLU A 62 1.67 5.90 1.46
CA GLU A 62 0.37 6.29 2.03
C GLU A 62 -0.21 5.23 2.95
N LEU A 63 -0.06 3.93 2.63
CA LEU A 63 -0.47 2.85 3.54
C LEU A 63 0.30 2.88 4.86
N ILE A 64 1.63 3.02 4.81
CA ILE A 64 2.48 3.10 6.01
C ILE A 64 2.03 4.28 6.87
N LYS A 65 1.80 5.45 6.24
CA LYS A 65 1.33 6.66 6.91
C LYS A 65 -0.05 6.46 7.53
N MET A 66 -1.01 5.88 6.82
CA MET A 66 -2.33 5.59 7.35
C MET A 66 -2.25 4.69 8.58
N LEU A 67 -1.39 3.67 8.55
CA LEU A 67 -1.20 2.73 9.67
C LEU A 67 -0.49 3.36 10.86
N SER A 68 0.30 4.42 10.67
CA SER A 68 1.11 5.01 11.73
C SER A 68 0.52 6.22 12.44
N ILE A 69 -0.53 6.85 11.89
CA ILE A 69 -1.04 8.16 12.35
C ILE A 69 -1.42 8.24 13.84
N GLU A 70 -1.89 7.16 14.47
CA GLU A 70 -2.40 7.24 15.85
C GLU A 70 -1.27 7.14 16.89
N ASN A 71 -0.53 6.02 16.90
CA ASN A 71 0.42 5.72 17.99
C ASN A 71 1.70 4.98 17.55
N ALA A 72 1.90 4.71 16.26
CA ALA A 72 3.01 3.86 15.84
C ALA A 72 4.31 4.66 15.73
N ASN A 73 5.39 4.12 16.28
CA ASN A 73 6.74 4.62 16.02
C ASN A 73 7.24 4.04 14.69
N VAL A 74 7.52 4.90 13.73
CA VAL A 74 7.98 4.48 12.40
C VAL A 74 9.48 4.66 12.28
N THR A 75 10.18 3.62 11.84
CA THR A 75 11.59 3.67 11.43
C THR A 75 11.68 3.25 9.97
N MET A 76 12.22 4.11 9.12
CA MET A 76 12.47 3.83 7.72
C MET A 76 13.98 3.78 7.48
N ILE A 77 14.46 2.72 6.85
CA ILE A 77 15.87 2.48 6.53
C ILE A 77 15.97 2.40 5.02
N GLY A 78 16.96 3.08 4.45
CA GLY A 78 17.22 3.08 3.02
C GLY A 78 18.52 3.78 2.65
N ASP A 79 18.98 3.56 1.42
CA ASP A 79 20.17 4.19 0.83
C ASP A 79 19.84 4.79 -0.54
N ASP A 80 19.87 6.12 -0.64
CA ASP A 80 19.56 6.86 -1.87
C ASP A 80 20.50 6.48 -3.04
N PHE A 81 21.73 6.03 -2.76
CA PHE A 81 22.66 5.59 -3.82
C PHE A 81 22.32 4.20 -4.38
N GLN A 82 21.36 3.50 -3.79
CA GLN A 82 20.91 2.18 -4.21
C GLN A 82 19.49 2.17 -4.80
N SER A 83 18.86 3.34 -5.01
CA SER A 83 17.56 3.41 -5.67
C SER A 83 17.69 3.02 -7.16
N ILE A 84 17.33 1.79 -7.48
CA ILE A 84 17.39 1.21 -8.84
C ILE A 84 16.00 0.97 -9.45
N TYR A 85 14.93 1.24 -8.70
CA TYR A 85 13.55 1.00 -9.12
C TYR A 85 12.78 2.25 -9.55
N GLY A 86 13.44 3.39 -9.82
CA GLY A 86 12.76 4.63 -10.22
C GLY A 86 11.94 4.58 -11.53
N TRP A 87 11.97 3.47 -12.26
CA TRP A 87 11.14 3.19 -13.45
C TRP A 87 9.78 2.55 -13.11
N ARG A 88 9.57 2.16 -11.85
CA ARG A 88 8.35 1.54 -11.32
C ARG A 88 7.53 2.56 -10.52
#